data_AF-A0A968XXW7-F1
#
_entry.id   AF-A0A968XXW7-F1
#
_cell.length_a   1.000
_cell.length_b   1.000
_cell.length_c   1.000
_cell.angle_alpha   90.00
_cell.angle_beta   90.00
_cell.angle_gamma   90.00
#
_symmetry.space_group_name_H-M   'P 1'
#
loop_
_entity.id
_entity.type
_entity.pdbx_description
1 polymer ?
#
loop_
_entity_poly.entity_id
_entity_poly.type
_entity_poly.pdbx_seq_one_letter_code
_entity_poly.pdbx_strand_id
1 'polypeptide(L)'
;MADSGTGWIAELVTFLFGLSDPFASSHSLNATIELEATTHNEYLSALWATQLLAPALTPGQVAEVAVAIEATIPFREQASDESDRRYQRLIQANTRFQLGLSDAEMQRAIHRSVHLANCDLENFAAEDPVFFLDQTWLLLPEFNPALREPYRYRPADYRQALQKMETFMARLDTRQIFQQFHGTPTPALHQAWSQRAQYNLNVARLYLTTKVVAIGLIEALSHGQRPLSQYLGQPTHPHSSSIWEQHFPVLRLRRPLRSTLEFEVLQVAEEGRLTPCAFDSLRSPLAAFLIRSTWLQADSPAARTHALS
;
A
#
# COMPACT_ATOMS: atom_id res chain seq x y z
N MET A 1 -12.72 9.67 12.71
CA MET A 1 -12.54 10.14 14.11
C MET A 1 -13.07 9.08 15.06
N ALA A 2 -12.29 8.01 15.22
CA ALA A 2 -12.30 7.14 16.38
C ALA A 2 -10.82 6.97 16.68
N ASP A 3 -10.39 7.48 17.83
CA ASP A 3 -9.02 7.35 18.32
C ASP A 3 -8.83 5.87 18.70
N SER A 4 -8.27 5.07 17.79
CA SER A 4 -7.87 3.68 18.02
C SER A 4 -6.58 3.57 18.84
N GLY A 5 -6.25 4.61 19.62
CA GLY A 5 -4.99 4.83 20.34
C GLY A 5 -4.60 3.79 21.40
N THR A 6 -5.38 2.74 21.63
CA THR A 6 -4.96 1.61 22.46
C THR A 6 -4.06 0.67 21.65
N GLY A 7 -2.75 0.76 21.88
CA GLY A 7 -1.82 -0.24 21.36
C GLY A 7 -2.11 -1.64 21.87
N TRP A 8 -2.07 -2.61 20.96
CA TRP A 8 -2.44 -3.99 21.26
C TRP A 8 -1.45 -4.70 22.17
N ILE A 9 -0.26 -4.14 22.41
CA ILE A 9 0.78 -4.73 23.27
C ILE A 9 0.19 -5.08 24.65
N ALA A 10 -0.58 -4.18 25.25
CA ALA A 10 -1.16 -4.43 26.58
C ALA A 10 -2.30 -5.46 26.54
N GLU A 11 -3.11 -5.47 25.49
CA GLU A 11 -4.23 -6.41 25.32
C GLU A 11 -3.74 -7.83 25.05
N LEU A 12 -2.76 -7.98 24.15
CA LEU A 12 -2.16 -9.27 23.81
C LEU A 12 -1.41 -9.88 24.99
N VAL A 13 -0.63 -9.07 25.72
CA VAL A 13 0.08 -9.55 26.92
C VAL A 13 -0.91 -9.91 28.03
N THR A 14 -2.01 -9.15 28.20
CA THR A 14 -3.09 -9.53 29.15
C THR A 14 -3.71 -10.87 28.76
N PHE A 15 -4.00 -11.06 27.48
CA PHE A 15 -4.62 -12.27 26.96
C PHE A 15 -3.72 -13.52 27.10
N LEU A 16 -2.41 -13.37 26.89
CA LEU A 16 -1.46 -14.49 26.93
C LEU A 16 -1.00 -14.86 28.34
N PHE A 17 -0.84 -13.86 29.21
CA PHE A 17 -0.26 -14.05 30.54
C PHE A 17 -1.27 -13.93 31.68
N GLY A 18 -2.53 -13.63 31.37
CA GLY A 18 -3.71 -13.89 32.19
C GLY A 18 -3.57 -13.65 33.69
N LEU A 19 -3.69 -12.40 34.14
CA LEU A 19 -4.40 -12.15 35.40
C LEU A 19 -5.91 -12.23 35.08
N SER A 20 -6.45 -13.44 35.20
CA SER A 20 -7.85 -13.89 35.04
C SER A 20 -8.18 -14.60 33.73
N ASP A 21 -8.96 -15.68 33.90
CA ASP A 21 -9.44 -16.67 32.92
C ASP A 21 -10.10 -16.05 31.66
N PRO A 22 -9.56 -16.28 30.45
CA PRO A 22 -10.06 -15.67 29.22
C PRO A 22 -11.42 -16.21 28.75
N PHE A 23 -11.97 -17.26 29.38
CA PHE A 23 -13.29 -17.82 29.03
C PHE A 23 -14.35 -17.68 30.12
N ALA A 24 -14.02 -17.13 31.29
CA ALA A 24 -14.99 -16.99 32.40
C ALA A 24 -16.00 -15.84 32.22
N SER A 25 -15.87 -15.02 31.17
CA SER A 25 -16.87 -13.98 30.85
C SER A 25 -17.12 -13.87 29.35
N SER A 26 -17.91 -14.80 28.83
CA SER A 26 -18.48 -14.79 27.46
C SER A 26 -19.39 -13.59 27.13
N HIS A 27 -19.31 -12.51 27.91
CA HIS A 27 -20.07 -11.27 27.73
C HIS A 27 -19.22 -10.04 27.41
N SER A 28 -17.88 -10.11 27.43
CA SER A 28 -17.01 -8.96 27.10
C SER A 28 -16.37 -9.00 25.70
N LEU A 29 -16.40 -10.14 25.00
CA LEU A 29 -15.93 -10.27 23.61
C LEU A 29 -16.88 -9.66 22.55
N ASN A 30 -17.96 -8.99 22.99
CA ASN A 30 -18.92 -8.29 22.14
C ASN A 30 -18.61 -6.79 21.95
N ALA A 31 -17.46 -6.30 22.42
CA ALA A 31 -16.96 -5.02 21.94
C ALA A 31 -16.52 -5.21 20.48
N THR A 32 -17.43 -4.92 19.55
CA THR A 32 -17.13 -4.86 18.12
C THR A 32 -16.05 -3.79 17.92
N ILE A 33 -14.78 -4.22 17.95
CA ILE A 33 -13.68 -3.36 17.53
C ILE A 33 -13.81 -3.28 16.01
N GLU A 34 -14.40 -2.19 15.51
CA GLU A 34 -14.33 -1.82 14.10
C GLU A 34 -12.88 -1.43 13.78
N LEU A 35 -12.03 -2.44 13.64
CA LEU A 35 -10.68 -2.31 13.10
C LEU A 35 -10.78 -2.18 11.58
N GLU A 36 -10.07 -1.22 11.00
CA GLU A 36 -9.85 -1.19 9.55
C GLU A 36 -9.20 -2.51 9.10
N ALA A 37 -9.50 -2.97 7.88
CA ALA A 37 -9.10 -4.30 7.42
C ALA A 37 -7.60 -4.59 7.52
N THR A 38 -6.74 -3.57 7.36
CA THR A 38 -5.29 -3.65 7.59
C THR A 38 -5.02 -3.92 9.06
N THR A 39 -5.44 -3.02 9.95
CA THR A 39 -5.29 -3.17 11.41
C THR A 39 -5.85 -4.50 11.95
N HIS A 40 -6.85 -5.08 11.29
CA HIS A 40 -7.35 -6.41 11.64
C HIS A 40 -6.34 -7.53 11.33
N ASN A 41 -5.66 -7.47 10.18
CA ASN A 41 -4.66 -8.47 9.78
C ASN A 41 -3.44 -8.46 10.69
N GLU A 42 -2.88 -7.29 11.01
CA GLU A 42 -1.73 -7.21 11.91
C GLU A 42 -2.10 -7.62 13.33
N TYR A 43 -3.31 -7.28 13.81
CA TYR A 43 -3.79 -7.71 15.13
C TYR A 43 -3.90 -9.23 15.22
N LEU A 44 -4.56 -9.86 14.25
CA LEU A 44 -4.70 -11.32 14.21
C LEU A 44 -3.35 -12.00 14.06
N SER A 45 -2.44 -11.45 13.27
CA SER A 45 -1.08 -11.95 13.11
C SER A 45 -0.31 -11.89 14.42
N ALA A 46 -0.42 -10.78 15.16
CA ALA A 46 0.20 -10.63 16.47
C ALA A 46 -0.39 -11.61 17.50
N LEU A 47 -1.71 -11.73 17.55
CA LEU A 47 -2.40 -12.68 18.44
C LEU A 47 -1.94 -14.12 18.18
N TRP A 48 -1.94 -14.54 16.91
CA TRP A 48 -1.58 -15.90 16.55
C TRP A 48 -0.09 -16.18 16.76
N ALA A 49 0.79 -15.27 16.32
CA ALA A 49 2.24 -15.42 16.45
C ALA A 49 2.65 -15.51 17.92
N THR A 50 2.08 -14.66 18.77
CA THR A 50 2.40 -14.64 20.19
C THR A 50 1.89 -15.88 20.93
N GLN A 51 0.70 -16.40 20.60
CA GLN A 51 0.22 -17.69 21.11
C GLN A 51 1.13 -18.86 20.69
N LEU A 52 1.52 -18.91 19.41
CA LEU A 52 2.32 -19.99 18.86
C LEU A 52 3.74 -20.01 19.44
N LEU A 53 4.32 -18.84 19.67
CA LEU A 53 5.71 -18.69 20.12
C LEU A 53 5.86 -18.68 21.65
N ALA A 54 4.80 -18.42 22.41
CA ALA A 54 4.83 -18.38 23.87
C ALA A 54 5.48 -19.62 24.55
N PRO A 55 5.33 -20.86 24.06
CA PRO A 55 6.00 -22.01 24.66
C PRO A 55 7.53 -22.02 24.51
N ALA A 56 8.07 -21.27 23.55
CA ALA A 56 9.50 -21.27 23.21
C ALA A 56 10.22 -19.96 23.57
N LEU A 57 9.49 -18.90 23.92
CA LEU A 57 10.02 -17.56 24.16
C LEU A 57 9.69 -17.07 25.57
N THR A 58 10.53 -16.16 26.09
CA THR A 58 10.22 -15.45 27.33
C THR A 58 9.07 -14.45 27.12
N PRO A 59 8.35 -14.03 28.19
CA PRO A 59 7.31 -13.01 28.07
C PRO A 59 7.79 -11.71 27.41
N GLY A 60 9.02 -11.27 27.73
CA GLY A 60 9.66 -10.14 27.07
C GLY A 60 9.84 -10.34 25.57
N GLN A 61 10.34 -11.51 25.14
CA GLN A 61 10.51 -11.83 23.72
C GLN A 61 9.17 -11.91 22.97
N VAL A 62 8.12 -12.44 23.60
CA VAL A 62 6.76 -12.44 23.04
C VAL A 62 6.27 -11.01 22.84
N ALA A 63 6.52 -10.11 23.80
CA ALA A 63 6.18 -8.70 23.65
C ALA A 63 7.00 -8.02 22.52
N GLU A 64 8.28 -8.36 22.34
CA GLU A 64 9.07 -7.87 21.20
C GLU A 64 8.45 -8.27 19.85
N VAL A 65 7.93 -9.49 19.72
CA VAL A 65 7.22 -9.94 18.51
C VAL A 65 5.97 -9.12 18.28
N ALA A 66 5.15 -8.89 19.31
CA ALA A 66 3.95 -8.06 19.19
C ALA A 66 4.28 -6.62 18.79
N VAL A 67 5.33 -6.03 19.38
CA VAL A 67 5.85 -4.70 19.02
C VAL A 67 6.29 -4.64 17.55
N ALA A 68 6.97 -5.68 17.07
CA ALA A 68 7.44 -5.76 15.69
C ALA A 68 6.28 -5.83 14.68
N ILE A 69 5.27 -6.65 14.95
CA ILE A 69 4.08 -6.78 14.09
C ILE A 69 3.22 -5.51 14.16
N GLU A 70 3.06 -4.90 15.34
CA GLU A 70 2.36 -3.62 15.42
C GLU A 70 3.07 -2.52 14.60
N ALA A 71 4.39 -2.57 14.48
CA ALA A 71 5.12 -1.60 13.68
C ALA A 71 4.84 -1.71 12.18
N THR A 72 4.38 -2.85 11.65
CA THR A 72 4.10 -3.03 10.23
C THR A 72 2.75 -2.45 9.80
N ILE A 73 1.94 -1.92 10.73
CA ILE A 73 0.68 -1.25 10.39
C ILE A 73 1.01 0.07 9.67
N PRO A 74 0.71 0.21 8.38
CA PRO A 74 1.23 1.31 7.59
C PRO A 74 0.35 2.57 7.70
N PHE A 75 0.92 3.74 7.39
CA PHE A 75 0.22 5.02 7.16
C PHE A 75 -0.67 5.55 8.29
N ARG A 76 -0.28 5.36 9.56
CA ARG A 76 -0.96 5.98 10.71
C ARG A 76 -0.86 7.51 10.64
N GLU A 77 -1.93 8.22 10.99
CA GLU A 77 -2.07 9.68 10.86
C GLU A 77 -1.01 10.52 11.63
N GLN A 78 -0.23 9.91 12.54
CA GLN A 78 0.78 10.58 13.38
C GLN A 78 2.14 9.86 13.40
N ALA A 79 2.60 9.31 12.26
CA ALA A 79 3.74 8.40 12.19
C ALA A 79 5.08 8.92 12.76
N SER A 80 5.30 10.25 12.83
CA SER A 80 6.56 10.82 13.36
C SER A 80 6.81 10.47 14.82
N ASP A 81 5.74 10.26 15.59
CA ASP A 81 5.80 10.03 17.04
C ASP A 81 5.37 8.59 17.38
N GLU A 82 4.99 7.78 16.39
CA GLU A 82 4.45 6.43 16.63
C GLU A 82 5.51 5.48 17.21
N SER A 83 6.77 5.60 16.79
CA SER A 83 7.85 4.80 17.38
C SER A 83 8.06 5.13 18.86
N ASP A 84 8.02 6.42 19.22
CA ASP A 84 8.16 6.88 20.61
C ASP A 84 6.96 6.45 21.45
N ARG A 85 5.73 6.57 20.91
CA ARG A 85 4.52 6.05 21.54
C ARG A 85 4.58 4.55 21.75
N ARG A 86 5.06 3.79 20.76
CA ARG A 86 5.27 2.34 20.87
C ARG A 86 6.26 2.00 21.97
N TYR A 87 7.37 2.74 22.07
CA TYR A 87 8.33 2.61 23.14
C TYR A 87 7.72 2.88 24.52
N GLN A 88 6.93 3.95 24.67
CA GLN A 88 6.22 4.24 25.93
C GLN A 88 5.22 3.14 26.31
N ARG A 89 4.49 2.59 25.34
CA ARG A 89 3.57 1.47 25.58
C ARG A 89 4.34 0.20 25.99
N LEU A 90 5.52 -0.05 25.40
CA LEU A 90 6.38 -1.15 25.81
C LEU A 90 6.89 -0.98 27.24
N ILE A 91 7.29 0.24 27.65
CA ILE A 91 7.68 0.55 29.05
C ILE A 91 6.53 0.25 30.02
N GLN A 92 5.33 0.70 29.68
CA GLN A 92 4.14 0.47 30.49
C GLN A 92 3.82 -1.02 30.60
N ALA A 93 3.86 -1.75 29.48
CA ALA A 93 3.65 -3.20 29.46
C ALA A 93 4.73 -3.95 30.25
N ASN A 94 6.00 -3.59 30.09
CA ASN A 94 7.12 -4.19 30.82
C ASN A 94 6.94 -4.08 32.33
N THR A 95 6.51 -2.91 32.81
CA THR A 95 6.25 -2.67 34.23
C THR A 95 5.00 -3.42 34.71
N ARG A 96 3.90 -3.32 33.96
CA ARG A 96 2.61 -3.91 34.34
C ARG A 96 2.63 -5.43 34.38
N PHE A 97 3.32 -6.06 33.43
CA PHE A 97 3.34 -7.51 33.25
C PHE A 97 4.66 -8.14 33.66
N GLN A 98 5.58 -7.36 34.23
CA GLN A 98 6.89 -7.82 34.70
C GLN A 98 7.65 -8.60 33.62
N LEU A 99 7.70 -8.05 32.40
CA LEU A 99 8.26 -8.74 31.23
C LEU A 99 9.78 -8.98 31.35
N GLY A 100 10.45 -8.32 32.30
CA GLY A 100 11.86 -8.50 32.61
C GLY A 100 12.80 -7.83 31.61
N LEU A 101 12.30 -6.94 30.75
CA LEU A 101 13.10 -6.22 29.77
C LEU A 101 13.85 -5.06 30.44
N SER A 102 15.15 -4.98 30.20
CA SER A 102 15.95 -3.79 30.49
C SER A 102 15.64 -2.65 29.52
N ASP A 103 16.03 -1.43 29.86
CA ASP A 103 15.87 -0.28 28.97
C ASP A 103 16.57 -0.49 27.60
N ALA A 104 17.78 -1.05 27.62
CA ALA A 104 18.54 -1.37 26.41
C ALA A 104 17.86 -2.47 25.57
N GLU A 105 17.12 -3.39 26.17
CA GLU A 105 16.31 -4.38 25.45
C GLU A 105 15.08 -3.75 24.82
N MET A 106 14.37 -2.89 25.56
CA MET A 106 13.21 -2.17 25.02
C MET A 106 13.58 -1.27 23.85
N GLN A 107 14.69 -0.52 23.95
CA GLN A 107 15.17 0.31 22.83
C GLN A 107 15.54 -0.55 21.62
N ARG A 108 16.23 -1.68 21.82
CA ARG A 108 16.55 -2.63 20.73
C ARG A 108 15.31 -3.21 20.08
N ALA A 109 14.28 -3.54 20.86
CA ALA A 109 13.01 -4.03 20.35
C ALA A 109 12.36 -3.00 19.41
N ILE A 110 12.35 -1.73 19.81
CA ILE A 110 11.80 -0.66 18.99
C ILE A 110 12.62 -0.44 17.72
N HIS A 111 13.96 -0.44 17.81
CA HIS A 111 14.82 -0.36 16.61
C HIS A 111 14.56 -1.50 15.63
N ARG A 112 14.41 -2.74 16.12
CA ARG A 112 14.05 -3.89 15.27
C ARG A 112 12.68 -3.72 14.64
N SER A 113 11.70 -3.21 15.39
CA SER A 113 10.35 -2.95 14.89
C SER A 113 10.34 -1.90 13.77
N VAL A 114 11.10 -0.81 13.93
CA VAL A 114 11.26 0.23 12.91
C VAL A 114 11.96 -0.32 11.68
N HIS A 115 13.00 -1.14 11.86
CA HIS A 115 13.68 -1.78 10.74
C HIS A 115 12.73 -2.69 9.95
N LEU A 116 11.98 -3.56 10.64
CA LEU A 116 11.01 -4.46 10.01
C LEU A 116 9.93 -3.68 9.25
N ALA A 117 9.35 -2.65 9.88
CA ALA A 117 8.33 -1.80 9.25
C ALA A 117 8.86 -1.08 7.99
N ASN A 118 10.10 -0.60 8.03
CA ASN A 118 10.72 0.04 6.88
C ASN A 118 11.06 -0.96 5.76
N CYS A 119 11.40 -2.21 6.09
CA CYS A 119 11.56 -3.29 5.12
C CYS A 119 10.24 -3.66 4.46
N ASP A 120 9.14 -3.71 5.21
CA ASP A 120 7.80 -3.99 4.68
C ASP A 120 7.34 -2.96 3.63
N LEU A 121 7.78 -1.71 3.79
CA LEU A 121 7.46 -0.59 2.89
C LEU A 121 8.64 -0.18 1.98
N GLU A 122 9.67 -1.02 1.86
CA GLU A 122 10.92 -0.64 1.16
C GLU A 122 10.70 -0.30 -0.32
N ASN A 123 9.69 -0.91 -0.95
CA ASN A 123 9.34 -0.69 -2.34
C ASN A 123 8.95 0.76 -2.64
N PHE A 124 8.42 1.51 -1.66
CA PHE A 124 8.15 2.94 -1.83
C PHE A 124 9.43 3.73 -2.13
N ALA A 125 10.57 3.31 -1.59
CA ALA A 125 11.88 3.92 -1.83
C ALA A 125 12.69 3.21 -2.93
N ALA A 126 12.05 2.42 -3.79
CA ALA A 126 12.71 1.79 -4.93
C ALA A 126 13.36 2.83 -5.86
N GLU A 127 14.53 2.49 -6.40
CA GLU A 127 15.22 3.36 -7.36
C GLU A 127 14.49 3.43 -8.70
N ASP A 128 13.93 2.30 -9.12
CA ASP A 128 13.13 2.13 -10.34
C ASP A 128 11.63 2.28 -10.03
N PRO A 129 10.95 3.32 -10.58
CA PRO A 129 9.52 3.49 -10.43
C PRO A 129 8.68 2.35 -11.02
N VAL A 130 9.20 1.65 -12.04
CA VAL A 130 8.51 0.51 -12.65
C VAL A 130 8.41 -0.63 -11.65
N PHE A 131 9.46 -0.88 -10.87
CA PHE A 131 9.44 -1.86 -9.79
C PHE A 131 8.41 -1.50 -8.70
N PHE A 132 8.37 -0.24 -8.25
CA PHE A 132 7.36 0.22 -7.29
C PHE A 132 5.93 0.00 -7.82
N LEU A 133 5.69 0.39 -9.09
CA LEU A 133 4.42 0.21 -9.75
C LEU A 133 4.00 -1.26 -9.87
N ASP A 134 4.95 -2.14 -10.20
CA ASP A 134 4.73 -3.58 -10.32
C ASP A 134 4.27 -4.19 -8.99
N GLN A 135 5.02 -3.92 -7.91
CA GLN A 135 4.68 -4.39 -6.57
C GLN A 135 3.30 -3.88 -6.13
N THR A 136 2.99 -2.61 -6.41
CA THR A 136 1.68 -2.04 -6.08
C THR A 136 0.55 -2.70 -6.90
N TRP A 137 0.81 -3.08 -8.14
CA TRP A 137 -0.19 -3.72 -9.00
C TRP A 137 -0.59 -5.10 -8.48
N LEU A 138 0.35 -5.86 -7.92
CA LEU A 138 0.11 -7.19 -7.37
C LEU A 138 -0.89 -7.17 -6.19
N LEU A 139 -0.99 -6.05 -5.47
CA LEU A 139 -1.89 -5.87 -4.34
C LEU A 139 -3.34 -5.53 -4.74
N LEU A 140 -3.59 -5.15 -5.99
CA LEU A 140 -4.93 -4.72 -6.41
C LEU A 140 -6.04 -5.76 -6.14
N PRO A 141 -5.85 -7.08 -6.39
CA PRO A 141 -6.88 -8.09 -6.10
C PRO A 141 -7.14 -8.32 -4.62
N GLU A 142 -6.22 -7.96 -3.74
CA GLU A 142 -6.39 -8.12 -2.29
C GLU A 142 -7.52 -7.22 -1.79
N PHE A 143 -7.53 -5.95 -2.22
CA PHE A 143 -8.54 -4.96 -1.84
C PHE A 143 -9.73 -4.87 -2.79
N ASN A 144 -9.66 -5.55 -3.94
CA ASN A 144 -10.72 -5.52 -4.96
C ASN A 144 -11.10 -6.95 -5.38
N PRO A 145 -12.02 -7.61 -4.65
CA PRO A 145 -12.37 -9.00 -4.88
C PRO A 145 -12.81 -9.33 -6.31
N ALA A 146 -13.43 -8.38 -7.03
CA ALA A 146 -13.81 -8.55 -8.43
C ALA A 146 -12.61 -8.93 -9.33
N LEU A 147 -11.42 -8.40 -9.05
CA LEU A 147 -10.21 -8.68 -9.84
C LEU A 147 -9.68 -10.10 -9.65
N ARG A 148 -10.14 -10.82 -8.62
CA ARG A 148 -9.79 -12.24 -8.40
C ARG A 148 -10.47 -13.17 -9.40
N GLU A 149 -11.48 -12.68 -10.14
CA GLU A 149 -12.17 -13.41 -11.21
C GLU A 149 -11.96 -12.72 -12.57
N PRO A 150 -10.81 -12.92 -13.24
CA PRO A 150 -10.41 -12.18 -14.45
C PRO A 150 -11.41 -12.23 -15.62
N TYR A 151 -12.29 -13.23 -15.64
CA TYR A 151 -13.25 -13.46 -16.71
C TYR A 151 -14.63 -12.87 -16.44
N ARG A 152 -14.84 -12.26 -15.26
CA ARG A 152 -16.16 -11.81 -14.82
C ARG A 152 -16.24 -10.32 -14.53
N TYR A 153 -15.14 -9.71 -14.10
CA TYR A 153 -15.15 -8.28 -13.78
C TYR A 153 -15.36 -7.42 -15.04
N ARG A 154 -16.09 -6.32 -14.86
CA ARG A 154 -16.47 -5.37 -15.91
C ARG A 154 -15.52 -4.17 -15.93
N PRO A 155 -15.52 -3.36 -17.02
CA PRO A 155 -14.73 -2.14 -17.08
C PRO A 155 -14.90 -1.22 -15.85
N ALA A 156 -16.13 -1.09 -15.34
CA ALA A 156 -16.43 -0.29 -14.15
C ALA A 156 -15.76 -0.82 -12.87
N ASP A 157 -15.71 -2.14 -12.66
CA ASP A 157 -15.06 -2.75 -11.50
C ASP A 157 -13.56 -2.44 -11.50
N TYR A 158 -12.93 -2.56 -12.68
CA TYR A 158 -11.52 -2.26 -12.86
C TYR A 158 -11.22 -0.77 -12.70
N ARG A 159 -12.03 0.11 -13.32
CA ARG A 159 -11.92 1.56 -13.13
C ARG A 159 -12.01 1.93 -11.65
N GLN A 160 -12.99 1.37 -10.93
CA GLN A 160 -13.17 1.66 -9.51
C GLN A 160 -11.96 1.19 -8.69
N ALA A 161 -11.40 0.02 -8.99
CA ALA A 161 -10.19 -0.46 -8.33
C ALA A 161 -9.00 0.50 -8.54
N LEU A 162 -8.77 0.95 -9.78
CA LEU A 162 -7.70 1.91 -10.09
C LEU A 162 -7.93 3.27 -9.43
N GLN A 163 -9.18 3.77 -9.42
CA GLN A 163 -9.53 5.04 -8.77
C GLN A 163 -9.34 5.00 -7.26
N LYS A 164 -9.72 3.88 -6.61
CA LYS A 164 -9.47 3.67 -5.18
C LYS A 164 -7.96 3.71 -4.88
N MET A 165 -7.15 3.04 -5.71
CA MET A 165 -5.70 3.04 -5.55
C MET A 165 -5.10 4.44 -5.77
N GLU A 166 -5.52 5.18 -6.79
CA GLU A 166 -5.06 6.56 -7.01
C GLU A 166 -5.44 7.47 -5.83
N THR A 167 -6.69 7.38 -5.34
CA THR A 167 -7.18 8.16 -4.21
C THR A 167 -6.43 7.81 -2.92
N PHE A 168 -6.07 6.55 -2.73
CA PHE A 168 -5.21 6.11 -1.64
C PHE A 168 -3.82 6.74 -1.73
N MET A 169 -3.13 6.57 -2.86
CA MET A 169 -1.80 7.16 -3.11
C MET A 169 -1.78 8.69 -2.97
N ALA A 170 -2.85 9.36 -3.40
CA ALA A 170 -2.97 10.82 -3.31
C ALA A 170 -3.06 11.34 -1.86
N ARG A 171 -3.45 10.49 -0.91
CA ARG A 171 -3.60 10.84 0.52
C ARG A 171 -2.35 10.54 1.35
N LEU A 172 -1.36 9.82 0.80
CA LEU A 172 -0.16 9.45 1.54
C LEU A 172 0.77 10.66 1.76
N ASP A 173 1.17 10.89 3.02
CA ASP A 173 2.28 11.79 3.34
C ASP A 173 3.59 11.01 3.29
N THR A 174 4.46 11.34 2.34
CA THR A 174 5.72 10.63 2.09
C THR A 174 6.72 10.73 3.23
N ARG A 175 6.55 11.71 4.12
CA ARG A 175 7.35 11.88 5.34
C ARG A 175 6.96 10.87 6.43
N GLN A 176 5.80 10.23 6.29
CA GLN A 176 5.22 9.32 7.27
C GLN A 176 5.25 7.86 6.82
N ILE A 177 5.73 7.57 5.60
CA ILE A 177 5.84 6.20 5.08
C ILE A 177 6.89 5.40 5.86
N PHE A 178 8.06 6.00 6.07
CA PHE A 178 9.16 5.36 6.80
C PHE A 178 9.18 5.83 8.25
N GLN A 179 9.39 4.90 9.16
CA GLN A 179 9.51 5.15 10.58
C GLN A 179 10.95 5.49 10.96
N GLN A 180 11.10 6.30 12.00
CA GLN A 180 12.37 6.61 12.65
C GLN A 180 12.20 6.45 14.16
N PHE A 181 13.28 6.05 14.85
CA PHE A 181 13.35 6.03 16.31
C PHE A 181 14.76 6.40 16.74
N HIS A 182 14.89 7.38 17.63
CA HIS A 182 16.18 7.83 18.19
C HIS A 182 17.27 8.03 17.11
N GLY A 183 16.91 8.69 15.99
CA GLY A 183 17.84 8.97 14.89
C GLY A 183 18.21 7.77 14.01
N THR A 184 17.48 6.65 14.11
CA THR A 184 17.65 5.47 13.25
C THR A 184 16.36 5.18 12.47
N PRO A 185 16.37 5.12 11.13
CA PRO A 185 17.50 5.44 10.23
C PRO A 185 17.95 6.89 10.40
N THR A 186 19.13 7.25 9.90
CA THR A 186 19.63 8.63 10.02
C THR A 186 18.67 9.62 9.35
N PRO A 187 18.56 10.87 9.84
CA PRO A 187 17.66 11.86 9.23
C PRO A 187 17.88 12.07 7.73
N ALA A 188 19.14 12.02 7.29
CA ALA A 188 19.49 12.14 5.87
C ALA A 188 18.98 10.96 5.04
N LEU A 189 19.09 9.73 5.56
CA LEU A 189 18.58 8.54 4.87
C LEU A 189 17.05 8.54 4.83
N HIS A 190 16.40 8.88 5.94
CA HIS A 190 14.96 9.03 6.03
C HIS A 190 14.43 10.04 5.00
N GLN A 191 15.06 11.22 4.92
CA GLN A 191 14.73 12.24 3.92
C GLN A 191 14.90 11.74 2.49
N ALA A 192 15.99 11.00 2.19
CA ALA A 192 16.22 10.43 0.87
C ALA A 192 15.13 9.41 0.48
N TRP A 193 14.71 8.55 1.42
CA TRP A 193 13.60 7.63 1.21
C TRP A 193 12.27 8.34 0.99
N SER A 194 11.95 9.36 1.77
CA SER A 194 10.73 10.17 1.57
C SER A 194 10.71 10.87 0.21
N GLN A 195 11.84 11.41 -0.26
CA GLN A 195 11.95 12.01 -1.59
C GLN A 195 11.74 10.98 -2.70
N ARG A 196 12.30 9.78 -2.54
CA ARG A 196 12.12 8.68 -3.50
C ARG A 196 10.67 8.21 -3.54
N ALA A 197 10.05 8.03 -2.38
CA ALA A 197 8.63 7.68 -2.28
C ALA A 197 7.73 8.74 -2.93
N GLN A 198 8.06 10.03 -2.78
CA GLN A 198 7.35 11.10 -3.46
C GLN A 198 7.45 10.99 -4.98
N TYR A 199 8.64 10.71 -5.51
CA TYR A 199 8.85 10.51 -6.94
C TYR A 199 8.04 9.31 -7.46
N ASN A 200 8.16 8.17 -6.78
CA ASN A 200 7.48 6.93 -7.14
C ASN A 200 5.95 7.07 -7.10
N LEU A 201 5.41 7.71 -6.07
CA LEU A 201 3.98 8.03 -5.99
C LEU A 201 3.52 8.96 -7.11
N ASN A 202 4.33 9.94 -7.51
CA ASN A 202 3.99 10.84 -8.61
C ASN A 202 3.94 10.10 -9.95
N VAL A 203 4.91 9.22 -10.24
CA VAL A 203 4.88 8.35 -11.43
C VAL A 203 3.64 7.46 -11.39
N ALA A 204 3.40 6.78 -10.26
CA ALA A 204 2.31 5.84 -10.13
C ALA A 204 0.93 6.49 -10.28
N ARG A 205 0.71 7.65 -9.67
CA ARG A 205 -0.54 8.40 -9.79
C ARG A 205 -0.80 8.85 -11.22
N LEU A 206 0.24 9.31 -11.92
CA LEU A 206 0.12 9.73 -13.32
C LEU A 206 -0.20 8.53 -14.23
N TYR A 207 0.44 7.39 -14.00
CA TYR A 207 0.14 6.14 -14.69
C TYR A 207 -1.29 5.66 -14.41
N LEU A 208 -1.70 5.60 -13.14
CA LEU A 208 -3.06 5.22 -12.73
C LEU A 208 -4.11 6.15 -13.34
N THR A 209 -3.91 7.46 -13.30
CA THR A 209 -4.82 8.45 -13.92
C THR A 209 -4.97 8.18 -15.41
N THR A 210 -3.86 7.89 -16.11
CA THR A 210 -3.90 7.57 -17.54
C THR A 210 -4.66 6.26 -17.80
N LYS A 211 -4.44 5.21 -16.98
CA LYS A 211 -5.20 3.96 -17.11
C LYS A 211 -6.67 4.14 -16.78
N VAL A 212 -7.03 4.94 -15.78
CA VAL A 212 -8.42 5.27 -15.40
C VAL A 212 -9.16 5.91 -16.58
N VAL A 213 -8.50 6.79 -17.33
CA VAL A 213 -9.11 7.40 -18.52
C VAL A 213 -9.19 6.42 -19.69
N ALA A 214 -8.15 5.63 -19.91
CA ALA A 214 -8.18 4.56 -20.91
C ALA A 214 -9.35 3.59 -20.67
N ILE A 215 -9.52 3.11 -19.43
CA ILE A 215 -10.64 2.22 -19.11
C ILE A 215 -11.99 2.93 -19.14
N GLY A 216 -12.05 4.20 -18.73
CA GLY A 216 -13.27 5.00 -18.83
C GLY A 216 -13.77 5.15 -20.27
N LEU A 217 -12.85 5.28 -21.24
CA LEU A 217 -13.20 5.27 -22.65
C LEU A 217 -13.77 3.92 -23.09
N ILE A 218 -13.16 2.81 -22.67
CA ILE A 218 -13.68 1.47 -22.96
C ILE A 218 -15.06 1.29 -22.33
N GLU A 219 -15.24 1.66 -21.07
CA GLU A 219 -16.52 1.61 -20.35
C GLU A 219 -17.61 2.39 -21.10
N ALA A 220 -17.31 3.61 -21.54
CA ALA A 220 -18.25 4.45 -22.28
C ALA A 220 -18.62 3.86 -23.66
N LEU A 221 -17.62 3.43 -24.45
CA LEU A 221 -17.84 2.86 -25.78
C LEU A 221 -18.54 1.49 -25.74
N SER A 222 -18.34 0.74 -24.67
CA SER A 222 -18.91 -0.59 -24.50
C SER A 222 -20.25 -0.63 -23.76
N HIS A 223 -20.67 0.51 -23.21
CA HIS A 223 -21.73 0.60 -22.20
C HIS A 223 -21.54 -0.34 -21.00
N GLY A 224 -20.31 -0.80 -20.73
CA GLY A 224 -19.95 -1.66 -19.60
C GLY A 224 -20.64 -3.04 -19.57
N GLN A 225 -21.19 -3.52 -20.68
CA GLN A 225 -22.11 -4.66 -20.67
C GLN A 225 -21.42 -6.03 -20.59
N ARG A 226 -20.15 -6.13 -21.02
CA ARG A 226 -19.42 -7.41 -21.07
C ARG A 226 -18.20 -7.39 -20.13
N PRO A 227 -17.63 -8.56 -19.80
CA PRO A 227 -16.38 -8.63 -19.04
C PRO A 227 -15.23 -7.91 -19.74
N LEU A 228 -14.29 -7.32 -18.97
CA LEU A 228 -13.18 -6.55 -19.54
C LEU A 228 -12.30 -7.39 -20.48
N SER A 229 -12.13 -8.67 -20.21
CA SER A 229 -11.35 -9.60 -21.04
C SER A 229 -11.92 -9.80 -22.45
N GLN A 230 -13.23 -9.64 -22.65
CA GLN A 230 -13.81 -9.61 -24.00
C GLN A 230 -13.41 -8.35 -24.76
N TYR A 231 -12.98 -7.32 -24.01
CA TYR A 231 -12.44 -6.12 -24.59
C TYR A 231 -10.93 -6.20 -24.79
N LEU A 232 -10.16 -6.25 -23.71
CA LEU A 232 -8.71 -6.14 -23.76
C LEU A 232 -7.97 -7.42 -24.16
N GLY A 233 -8.68 -8.52 -24.44
CA GLY A 233 -8.07 -9.83 -24.62
C GLY A 233 -7.76 -10.50 -23.28
N GLN A 234 -7.16 -11.68 -23.33
CA GLN A 234 -6.90 -12.47 -22.12
C GLN A 234 -5.49 -12.19 -21.57
N PRO A 235 -5.35 -11.79 -20.29
CA PRO A 235 -4.04 -11.47 -19.70
C PRO A 235 -3.04 -12.63 -19.73
N THR A 236 -3.54 -13.88 -19.62
CA THR A 236 -2.72 -15.10 -19.51
C THR A 236 -2.17 -15.61 -20.84
N HIS A 237 -2.59 -15.03 -21.96
CA HIS A 237 -2.07 -15.38 -23.28
C HIS A 237 -1.37 -14.16 -23.88
N PRO A 238 -0.04 -14.00 -23.69
CA PRO A 238 0.72 -12.84 -24.18
C PRO A 238 0.72 -12.72 -25.71
N HIS A 239 0.36 -13.78 -26.45
CA HIS A 239 0.13 -13.75 -27.89
C HIS A 239 -1.34 -13.49 -28.29
N SER A 240 -2.24 -13.36 -27.31
CA SER A 240 -3.62 -12.90 -27.50
C SER A 240 -3.73 -11.38 -27.31
N SER A 241 -2.71 -10.61 -27.74
CA SER A 241 -2.86 -9.16 -27.91
C SER A 241 -4.22 -8.95 -28.55
N SER A 242 -5.13 -8.26 -27.87
CA SER A 242 -6.45 -8.04 -28.45
C SER A 242 -6.22 -7.51 -29.86
N ILE A 243 -6.99 -8.02 -30.83
CA ILE A 243 -6.92 -7.61 -32.25
C ILE A 243 -6.93 -6.07 -32.39
N TRP A 244 -7.37 -5.38 -31.34
CA TRP A 244 -7.70 -3.98 -31.24
C TRP A 244 -6.46 -3.11 -31.08
N GLU A 245 -5.46 -3.59 -30.35
CA GLU A 245 -4.17 -2.90 -30.23
C GLU A 245 -3.50 -2.81 -31.61
N GLN A 246 -3.68 -3.82 -32.46
CA GLN A 246 -3.18 -3.84 -33.84
C GLN A 246 -3.88 -2.82 -34.75
N HIS A 247 -5.04 -2.31 -34.34
CA HIS A 247 -5.77 -1.27 -35.06
C HIS A 247 -5.39 0.15 -34.62
N PHE A 248 -4.58 0.32 -33.56
CA PHE A 248 -4.10 1.65 -33.20
C PHE A 248 -3.09 2.14 -34.25
N PRO A 249 -3.25 3.36 -34.78
CA PRO A 249 -2.25 3.92 -35.68
C PRO A 249 -0.95 4.16 -34.91
N VAL A 250 0.18 3.93 -35.58
CA VAL A 250 1.49 4.28 -35.03
C VAL A 250 1.58 5.81 -34.96
N LEU A 251 1.48 6.36 -33.75
CA LEU A 251 1.56 7.79 -33.52
C LEU A 251 2.98 8.22 -33.15
N ARG A 252 3.48 9.25 -33.85
CA ARG A 252 4.55 10.08 -33.29
C ARG A 252 4.00 10.89 -32.13
N LEU A 253 4.85 11.17 -31.13
CA LEU A 253 4.50 12.09 -30.05
C LEU A 253 4.04 13.42 -30.67
N ARG A 254 2.77 13.80 -30.46
CA ARG A 254 2.22 15.06 -30.98
C ARG A 254 2.80 16.29 -30.28
N ARG A 255 3.31 16.10 -29.05
CA ARG A 255 4.00 17.12 -28.25
C ARG A 255 5.23 16.49 -27.59
N PRO A 256 6.29 17.28 -27.31
CA PRO A 256 7.37 16.79 -26.46
C PRO A 256 6.84 16.49 -25.05
N LEU A 257 7.40 15.45 -24.43
CA LEU A 257 7.19 15.16 -23.02
C LEU A 257 7.81 16.28 -22.18
N ARG A 258 7.09 16.70 -21.14
CA ARG A 258 7.44 17.89 -20.34
C ARG A 258 8.25 17.59 -19.10
N SER A 259 8.29 16.33 -18.67
CA SER A 259 8.96 15.90 -17.46
C SER A 259 9.46 14.47 -17.58
N THR A 260 10.39 14.09 -16.70
CA THR A 260 10.81 12.70 -16.53
C THR A 260 9.63 11.81 -16.17
N LEU A 261 8.69 12.29 -15.35
CA LEU A 261 7.47 11.55 -14.98
C LEU A 261 6.65 11.13 -16.22
N GLU A 262 6.45 12.04 -17.18
CA GLU A 262 5.71 11.71 -18.40
C GLU A 262 6.45 10.68 -19.27
N PHE A 263 7.80 10.70 -19.23
CA PHE A 263 8.63 9.71 -19.91
C PHE A 263 8.50 8.33 -19.26
N GLU A 264 8.65 8.23 -17.94
CA GLU A 264 8.49 6.98 -17.19
C GLU A 264 7.09 6.36 -17.43
N VAL A 265 6.04 7.20 -17.36
CA VAL A 265 4.66 6.73 -17.56
C VAL A 265 4.43 6.23 -19.00
N LEU A 266 4.99 6.92 -20.00
CA LEU A 266 4.92 6.45 -21.38
C LEU A 266 5.67 5.12 -21.53
N GLN A 267 6.88 5.02 -20.98
CA GLN A 267 7.69 3.82 -21.04
C GLN A 267 6.97 2.62 -20.43
N VAL A 268 6.42 2.76 -19.21
CA VAL A 268 5.63 1.69 -18.56
C VAL A 268 4.37 1.35 -19.35
N ALA A 269 3.72 2.32 -19.99
CA ALA A 269 2.55 2.03 -20.81
C ALA A 269 2.90 1.23 -22.09
N GLU A 270 4.07 1.45 -22.67
CA GLU A 270 4.52 0.84 -23.92
C GLU A 270 5.24 -0.50 -23.72
N GLU A 271 6.22 -0.53 -22.82
CA GLU A 271 7.06 -1.69 -22.54
C GLU A 271 6.35 -2.66 -21.59
N GLY A 272 5.60 -2.09 -20.64
CA GLY A 272 4.80 -2.77 -19.65
C GLY A 272 5.46 -2.87 -18.28
N ARG A 273 4.72 -3.44 -17.32
CA ARG A 273 5.24 -3.76 -15.97
C ARG A 273 6.21 -4.96 -15.99
N LEU A 274 6.86 -5.25 -14.87
CA LEU A 274 7.84 -6.34 -14.78
C LEU A 274 7.17 -7.72 -14.72
N THR A 275 6.03 -7.82 -14.02
CA THR A 275 5.39 -9.09 -13.70
C THR A 275 4.01 -9.18 -14.36
N PRO A 276 3.68 -10.29 -15.05
CA PRO A 276 2.33 -10.53 -15.53
C PRO A 276 1.38 -10.75 -14.35
N CYS A 277 0.17 -10.21 -14.44
CA CYS A 277 -0.88 -10.46 -13.46
C CYS A 277 -2.11 -11.06 -14.14
N ALA A 278 -2.83 -11.93 -13.42
CA ALA A 278 -3.96 -12.67 -14.00
C ALA A 278 -5.12 -11.78 -14.47
N PHE A 279 -5.23 -10.55 -13.95
CA PHE A 279 -6.38 -9.67 -14.15
C PHE A 279 -6.12 -8.49 -15.10
N ASP A 280 -4.89 -8.19 -15.50
CA ASP A 280 -4.57 -7.03 -16.34
C ASP A 280 -3.40 -7.33 -17.29
N SER A 281 -3.40 -6.70 -18.45
CA SER A 281 -2.31 -6.82 -19.42
C SER A 281 -1.04 -6.16 -18.88
N LEU A 282 0.10 -6.73 -19.26
CA LEU A 282 1.43 -6.27 -18.83
C LEU A 282 1.72 -4.87 -19.43
N ARG A 283 1.33 -4.65 -20.68
CA ARG A 283 1.35 -3.36 -21.39
C ARG A 283 0.01 -2.65 -21.32
N SER A 284 0.00 -1.35 -21.62
CA SER A 284 -1.22 -0.53 -21.65
C SER A 284 -1.32 0.28 -22.95
N PRO A 285 -1.57 -0.36 -24.11
CA PRO A 285 -1.45 0.33 -25.41
C PRO A 285 -2.44 1.46 -25.62
N LEU A 286 -3.66 1.36 -25.08
CA LEU A 286 -4.61 2.47 -25.11
C LEU A 286 -4.13 3.65 -24.24
N ALA A 287 -3.50 3.38 -23.09
CA ALA A 287 -2.89 4.43 -22.29
C ALA A 287 -1.74 5.10 -23.06
N ALA A 288 -0.82 4.32 -23.64
CA ALA A 288 0.27 4.85 -24.47
C ALA A 288 -0.25 5.69 -25.65
N PHE A 289 -1.31 5.24 -26.32
CA PHE A 289 -1.99 5.97 -27.38
C PHE A 289 -2.53 7.32 -26.89
N LEU A 290 -3.20 7.37 -25.72
CA LEU A 290 -3.71 8.61 -25.12
C LEU A 290 -2.59 9.60 -24.78
N ILE A 291 -1.46 9.10 -24.27
CA ILE A 291 -0.28 9.92 -23.98
C ILE A 291 0.25 10.56 -25.27
N ARG A 292 0.45 9.74 -26.31
CA ARG A 292 0.97 10.20 -27.62
C ARG A 292 0.02 11.15 -28.34
N SER A 293 -1.28 11.00 -28.13
CA SER A 293 -2.33 11.77 -28.80
C SER A 293 -2.66 13.12 -28.14
N THR A 294 -1.99 13.48 -27.03
CA THR A 294 -1.97 14.78 -26.29
C THR A 294 -2.65 14.82 -24.91
N TRP A 295 -3.10 13.71 -24.31
CA TRP A 295 -4.00 13.78 -23.15
C TRP A 295 -3.32 14.04 -21.79
N LEU A 296 -2.04 13.70 -21.59
CA LEU A 296 -1.39 13.91 -20.29
C LEU A 296 -1.15 15.41 -20.02
N GLN A 297 -1.93 16.04 -19.14
CA GLN A 297 -1.52 17.28 -18.47
C GLN A 297 -1.15 16.93 -17.03
N ALA A 298 0.14 16.80 -16.75
CA ALA A 298 0.64 16.93 -15.39
C ALA A 298 0.62 18.43 -15.04
N ASP A 299 -0.54 18.94 -14.61
CA ASP A 299 -0.62 20.29 -14.10
C ASP A 299 0.07 20.37 -12.74
N SER A 300 1.08 21.25 -12.65
CA SER A 300 1.60 21.73 -11.38
C SER A 300 0.44 22.20 -10.50
N PRO A 301 0.45 21.92 -9.17
CA PRO A 301 -0.62 22.34 -8.26
C PRO A 301 -0.95 23.84 -8.28
N ALA A 302 -0.08 24.69 -8.85
CA ALA A 302 -0.31 26.11 -9.05
C ALA A 302 -1.38 26.46 -10.11
N ALA A 303 -1.75 25.55 -11.01
CA ALA A 303 -2.66 25.86 -12.13
C ALA A 303 -4.16 25.81 -11.77
N ARG A 304 -4.54 25.29 -10.59
CA ARG A 304 -5.95 25.10 -10.21
C ARG A 304 -6.68 26.38 -9.78
N THR A 305 -5.98 27.49 -9.57
CA THR A 305 -6.57 28.72 -9.01
C THR A 305 -7.24 29.63 -10.05
N HIS A 306 -7.11 29.35 -11.36
CA HIS A 306 -7.61 30.26 -12.41
C HIS A 306 -8.74 29.70 -13.28
N ALA A 307 -9.26 28.50 -13.00
CA ALA A 307 -10.36 27.91 -13.77
C ALA A 307 -11.75 28.06 -13.14
N LEU A 308 -11.87 28.79 -12.02
CA LEU A 308 -13.15 29.11 -11.36
C LEU A 308 -13.21 30.60 -10.96
N SER A 309 -13.09 31.48 -11.95
CA SER A 309 -13.48 32.88 -11.87
C SER A 309 -14.21 33.30 -13.14
#